data_AF-A0A101GLR0-F1
#
_entry.id   AF-A0A101GLR0-F1
#
_cell.length_a   1.000
_cell.length_b   1.000
_cell.length_c   1.000
_cell.angle_alpha   90.00
_cell.angle_beta   90.00
_cell.angle_gamma   90.00
#
_symmetry.space_group_name_H-M   'P 1'
#
loop_
_entity.id
_entity.type
_entity.pdbx_description
1 polymer ?
#
loop_
_entity_poly.entity_id
_entity_poly.type
_entity_poly.pdbx_seq_one_letter_code
_entity_poly.pdbx_strand_id
1 'polypeptide(L)' 'MVGIYSYGVYIPRYRIKVPEIARVWGANADDITRGLGVFEKSVPDLDEDTATIAVEAARAPTRSSPPPARSARRSGRPPT' A
#
# COMPACT_ATOMS: atom_id res chain seq x y z
N MET A 1 -7.29 4.65 24.31
CA MET A 1 -7.95 4.93 23.02
C MET A 1 -7.36 3.99 21.99
N VAL A 2 -8.16 3.40 21.10
CA VAL A 2 -7.74 2.41 20.09
C VAL A 2 -8.04 2.95 18.70
N GLY A 3 -7.10 2.85 17.77
CA GLY A 3 -7.24 3.33 16.40
C GLY A 3 -6.00 3.00 15.54
N ILE A 4 -6.12 3.18 14.22
CA ILE A 4 -5.01 3.01 13.28
C ILE A 4 -4.10 4.23 13.36
N TYR A 5 -2.83 4.01 13.72
CA TYR A 5 -1.85 5.10 13.80
C TYR A 5 -1.20 5.40 12.44
N SER A 6 -0.93 4.37 11.64
CA SER A 6 -0.33 4.49 10.32
C SER A 6 -0.70 3.30 9.44
N TYR A 7 -0.47 3.44 8.13
CA TYR A 7 -0.63 2.40 7.13
C TYR A 7 0.51 2.48 6.12
N GLY A 8 0.87 1.34 5.53
CA GLY A 8 1.91 1.22 4.51
C GLY A 8 1.40 0.48 3.30
N VAL A 9 1.99 0.75 2.14
CA VAL A 9 1.53 0.24 0.85
C VAL A 9 2.73 -0.22 0.03
N TYR A 10 2.55 -1.34 -0.66
CA TYR A 10 3.42 -1.79 -1.74
C TYR A 10 2.56 -2.13 -2.95
N ILE A 11 2.96 -1.69 -4.13
CA ILE A 11 2.27 -2.02 -5.39
C ILE A 11 3.30 -2.64 -6.31
N PRO A 12 3.02 -3.82 -6.88
CA PRO A 12 3.92 -4.46 -7.83
C PRO A 12 4.34 -3.54 -8.98
N ARG A 13 5.59 -3.73 -9.45
CA ARG A 13 6.18 -2.85 -10.46
C ARG A 13 5.49 -2.95 -11.81
N TYR A 14 5.15 -4.15 -12.26
CA TYR A 14 4.62 -4.38 -13.60
C TYR A 14 3.11 -4.17 -13.67
N ARG A 15 2.64 -3.75 -14.86
CA ARG A 15 1.24 -3.43 -15.11
C ARG A 15 0.82 -3.82 -16.52
N ILE A 16 -0.41 -4.29 -16.64
CA ILE A 16 -1.07 -4.55 -17.93
C ILE A 16 -2.27 -3.61 -18.08
N LYS A 17 -2.39 -2.98 -19.25
CA LYS A 17 -3.49 -2.05 -19.57
C LYS A 17 -4.78 -2.82 -19.85
N VAL A 18 -5.92 -2.28 -19.45
CA VAL A 18 -7.24 -2.92 -19.70
C VAL A 18 -7.48 -3.23 -21.18
N PRO A 19 -7.14 -2.35 -22.15
CA PRO A 19 -7.24 -2.68 -23.57
C PRO A 19 -6.48 -3.94 -24.00
N GLU A 20 -5.32 -4.22 -23.40
CA GLU A 20 -4.53 -5.40 -23.73
C GLU A 20 -5.17 -6.68 -23.17
N ILE A 21 -5.70 -6.61 -21.94
CA ILE A 21 -6.51 -7.71 -21.38
C ILE A 21 -7.73 -7.93 -22.27
N ALA A 22 -8.48 -6.88 -22.57
CA ALA A 22 -9.71 -6.97 -23.37
C ALA A 22 -9.45 -7.59 -24.76
N ARG A 23 -8.33 -7.24 -25.41
CA ARG A 23 -7.90 -7.80 -26.69
C ARG A 23 -7.68 -9.32 -26.63
N VAL A 24 -7.02 -9.83 -25.59
CA VAL A 24 -6.75 -11.27 -25.44
C VAL A 24 -8.03 -12.06 -25.13
N TRP A 25 -8.95 -11.46 -24.37
CA TRP A 25 -10.18 -12.11 -23.93
C TRP A 25 -11.39 -11.84 -24.85
N GLY A 26 -11.20 -11.15 -25.98
CA GLY A 26 -12.28 -10.85 -26.94
C GLY A 26 -13.37 -9.92 -26.40
N ALA A 27 -13.02 -9.02 -25.48
CA ALA A 27 -13.95 -8.11 -24.82
C ALA A 27 -13.80 -6.66 -25.27
N ASN A 28 -14.79 -5.81 -24.96
CA ASN A 28 -14.72 -4.37 -25.22
C ASN A 28 -14.02 -3.65 -24.06
N ALA A 29 -12.91 -2.99 -24.34
CA ALA A 29 -12.10 -2.29 -23.34
C ALA A 29 -12.83 -1.09 -22.71
N ASP A 30 -13.65 -0.36 -23.48
CA ASP A 30 -14.36 0.81 -23.00
C ASP A 30 -15.49 0.43 -22.04
N ASP A 31 -16.19 -0.66 -22.33
CA ASP A 31 -17.24 -1.19 -21.44
C ASP A 31 -16.64 -1.62 -20.09
N ILE A 32 -15.49 -2.31 -20.11
CA ILE A 32 -14.78 -2.71 -18.89
C ILE A 32 -14.27 -1.49 -18.12
N THR A 33 -13.64 -0.54 -18.82
CA THR A 33 -13.07 0.66 -18.18
C THR A 33 -14.16 1.52 -17.56
N ARG A 34 -15.28 1.77 -18.27
CA ARG A 34 -16.42 2.53 -17.74
C ARG A 34 -17.18 1.78 -16.65
N GLY A 35 -17.32 0.46 -16.80
CA GLY A 35 -18.07 -0.37 -15.86
C GLY A 35 -17.34 -0.59 -14.53
N LEU A 36 -16.02 -0.74 -14.56
CA LEU A 36 -15.20 -1.02 -13.36
C LEU A 36 -14.42 0.19 -12.85
N GLY A 37 -14.24 1.24 -13.66
CA GLY A 37 -13.35 2.36 -13.33
C GLY A 37 -11.86 1.98 -13.29
N VAL A 38 -11.50 0.84 -13.91
CA VAL A 38 -10.13 0.31 -13.91
C VAL A 38 -9.50 0.59 -15.27
N PHE A 39 -8.29 1.17 -15.26
CA PHE A 39 -7.53 1.50 -16.47
C PHE A 39 -6.35 0.54 -16.71
N GLU A 40 -5.83 -0.04 -15.63
CA GLU A 40 -4.71 -0.97 -15.63
C GLU A 40 -4.74 -1.85 -14.38
N LYS A 41 -4.08 -3.01 -14.46
CA LYS A 41 -3.91 -3.94 -13.34
C LYS A 41 -2.44 -4.18 -13.10
N SER A 42 -2.01 -4.12 -11.84
CA SER A 42 -0.66 -4.52 -11.44
C SER A 42 -0.50 -6.05 -11.52
N VAL A 43 0.69 -6.48 -11.93
CA VAL A 43 1.08 -7.89 -12.07
C VAL A 43 2.35 -8.09 -11.27
N PRO A 44 2.36 -8.97 -10.26
CA PRO A 44 3.57 -9.35 -9.53
C PRO A 44 4.60 -10.02 -10.45
N ASP A 45 5.87 -9.68 -10.26
CA ASP A 45 7.00 -10.46 -10.75
C ASP A 45 7.24 -11.71 -9.89
N LEU A 46 8.19 -12.55 -10.31
CA LEU A 46 8.55 -13.79 -9.62
C LEU A 46 8.93 -13.58 -8.14
N ASP A 47 9.62 -12.47 -7.83
CA ASP A 47 10.09 -12.14 -6.47
C ASP A 47 9.06 -11.32 -5.64
N GLU A 48 7.90 -11.00 -6.20
CA GLU A 48 6.85 -10.19 -5.55
C GLU A 48 5.74 -11.09 -4.94
N ASP A 49 6.13 -12.04 -4.08
CA ASP A 49 5.19 -12.89 -3.36
C ASP A 49 4.45 -12.17 -2.21
N THR A 50 3.48 -12.84 -1.60
CA THR A 50 2.69 -12.28 -0.50
C THR A 50 3.54 -11.85 0.70
N ALA A 51 4.57 -12.62 1.06
CA ALA A 51 5.43 -12.31 2.19
C ALA A 51 6.30 -11.08 1.90
N THR A 52 6.88 -11.00 0.70
CA THR A 52 7.64 -9.85 0.24
C THR A 52 6.79 -8.59 0.22
N ILE A 53 5.60 -8.63 -0.41
CA ILE A 53 4.69 -7.49 -0.48
C ILE A 53 4.28 -7.01 0.92
N ALA A 54 3.96 -7.93 1.83
CA ALA A 54 3.55 -7.59 3.19
C ALA A 54 4.69 -6.95 4.00
N VAL A 55 5.91 -7.50 3.93
CA VAL A 55 7.06 -6.97 4.66
C VAL A 55 7.48 -5.61 4.12
N GLU A 56 7.52 -5.42 2.80
CA GLU A 56 7.88 -4.14 2.20
C GLU A 56 6.82 -3.07 2.46
N ALA A 57 5.52 -3.42 2.39
CA ALA A 57 4.44 -2.52 2.81
C ALA A 57 4.55 -2.12 4.29
N ALA A 58 4.89 -3.06 5.18
CA ALA A 58 5.04 -2.78 6.61
C ALA A 58 6.27 -1.90 6.94
N ARG A 59 7.33 -1.97 6.13
CA ARG A 59 8.55 -1.16 6.29
C ARG A 59 8.41 0.27 5.76
N ALA A 60 7.47 0.52 4.83
CA ALA A 60 7.30 1.83 4.22
C ALA A 60 6.97 2.96 5.23
N PRO A 61 6.01 2.79 6.17
CA PRO A 61 5.68 3.83 7.15
C PRO A 61 6.83 4.11 8.11
N THR A 62 7.59 3.09 8.49
CA THR A 62 8.76 3.26 9.38
C THR A 62 9.89 4.03 8.73
N ARG A 63 10.00 4.04 7.40
CA ARG A 63 11.01 4.83 6.67
C ARG A 63 10.62 6.31 6.55
N SER A 64 9.33 6.62 6.49
CA SER A 64 8.81 7.98 6.26
C SER A 64 8.29 8.68 7.52
N SER A 65 8.06 7.95 8.62
CA SER A 65 7.53 8.52 9.86
C SER A 65 8.64 9.04 10.78
N PRO A 66 8.47 10.21 11.42
CA PRO A 66 9.35 10.63 12.50
C PRO A 66 9.28 9.61 13.67
N PRO A 67 10.37 9.43 14.44
CA PRO A 67 10.37 8.51 15.56
C PRO A 67 9.23 8.83 16.53
N PRO A 68 8.60 7.81 17.15
CA PRO A 68 7.50 8.05 18.07
C PRO A 68 7.96 9.00 19.16
N ALA A 69 7.19 10.06 19.40
CA ALA A 69 7.49 11.03 20.45
C ALA A 69 7.64 10.28 21.77
N ARG A 70 8.85 10.27 22.35
CA ARG A 70 9.10 9.71 23.68
C ARG A 70 8.10 10.37 24.63
N SER A 71 7.22 9.57 25.24
CA SER A 71 6.39 10.08 26.32
C SER A 71 7.34 10.56 27.42
N ALA A 72 7.38 11.89 27.63
CA ALA A 72 8.15 12.47 28.70
C ALA A 72 7.59 11.88 30.01
N ARG A 73 8.38 11.01 30.67
CA ARG A 73 8.14 10.63 32.06
C ARG A 73 8.12 11.94 32.84
N ARG A 74 6.92 12.44 33.18
CA ARG A 74 6.74 13.50 34.16
C ARG A 74 7.12 12.90 35.52
N SER A 75 8.40 12.97 35.87
CA SER A 75 8.84 12.77 37.25
C SER A 75 8.38 13.98 38.06
N GLY A 76 7.17 13.89 38.60
CA GLY A 76 6.67 14.86 39.57
C GLY A 76 7.38 14.67 40.90
N ARG A 77 8.30 15.57 41.23
CA ARG A 77 8.63 15.87 42.63
C ARG A 77 8.44 17.38 42.81
N PRO A 78 7.51 17.83 43.67
CA PRO A 78 7.37 19.26 43.92
C PRO A 78 8.56 19.74 44.77
N PRO A 79 9.09 20.95 44.52
CA PRO A 79 10.04 21.56 45.44
C PRO A 79 9.32 21.93 46.74
N THR A 80 9.98 21.64 47.87
CA THR A 80 9.62 22.04 49.23
C THR A 80 9.58 23.54 49.39
#